data_AF-A0A1Z9C4Y9-F1
#
_entry.id   AF-A0A1Z9C4Y9-F1
#
_cell.length_a   1.000
_cell.length_b   1.000
_cell.length_c   1.000
_cell.angle_alpha   90.00
_cell.angle_beta   90.00
_cell.angle_gamma   90.00
#
_symmetry.space_group_name_H-M   'P 1'
#
loop_
_entity.id
_entity.type
_entity.pdbx_description
1 polymer ?
#
loop_
_entity_poly.entity_id
_entity_poly.type
_entity_poly.pdbx_seq_one_letter_code
_entity_poly.pdbx_strand_id
1 'polypeptide(L)'
;MATLESIDEVLGTHQPALPSTRLSMVEQTLTRLLLFLIIGVAIGLLLMPEAIWDDGLRPIIWEPIQQDAGAQGDAGYSYQNTAIYTFGLLASVVVFQALFRTLQLPADDKMMVALIAWVCLAPILRVLEDADFFPSSIDWLLISPIIHLHLAVWLIGIGIVSHLVGKKWDDVAGDLGELNIRIRLVPLLCLALLFMWALLFRPGYTEHDMGMAWVYIGLAIGFASLIFSFHATRGWPTITRGLLSFAVGACFVGLGHWAQLAATPWLQESGRLPNEVVFWPSLIVLGIPGIVCVVLYRIGRDDARQLKLTGFEAGVLPEGISIKSWETEEKVVANHPIEQLSNKALLASPLVLAMIFGQL
;
A
#
# COMPACT_ATOMS: atom_id res chain seq x y z
N MET A 1 -32.41 -8.57 28.79
CA MET A 1 -31.25 -8.31 27.92
C MET A 1 -30.55 -9.64 27.74
N ALA A 2 -30.35 -10.08 26.50
CA ALA A 2 -29.49 -11.23 26.23
C ALA A 2 -28.05 -10.86 26.64
N THR A 3 -27.37 -11.75 27.37
CA THR A 3 -25.93 -11.60 27.67
C THR A 3 -25.13 -12.02 26.43
N LEU A 4 -23.89 -11.54 26.28
CA LEU A 4 -23.03 -11.94 25.15
C LEU A 4 -22.91 -13.47 25.03
N GLU A 5 -22.74 -14.16 26.15
CA GLU A 5 -22.70 -15.63 26.21
C GLU A 5 -23.97 -16.29 25.63
N SER A 6 -25.15 -15.71 25.88
CA SER A 6 -26.42 -16.22 25.33
C SER A 6 -26.56 -15.95 23.83
N ILE A 7 -25.91 -14.91 23.30
CA ILE A 7 -25.87 -14.61 21.87
C ILE A 7 -24.95 -15.62 21.17
N ASP A 8 -23.76 -15.87 21.74
CA ASP A 8 -22.79 -16.83 21.21
C ASP A 8 -23.33 -18.27 21.20
N GLU A 9 -24.10 -18.66 22.21
CA GLU A 9 -24.75 -19.98 22.26
C GLU A 9 -25.76 -20.17 21.12
N VAL A 10 -26.57 -19.14 20.83
CA VAL A 10 -27.54 -19.17 19.71
C VAL A 10 -26.80 -19.23 18.37
N LEU A 11 -25.78 -18.38 18.18
CA LEU A 11 -25.00 -18.34 16.94
C LEU A 11 -24.20 -19.63 16.72
N GLY A 12 -23.76 -20.30 17.79
CA GLY A 12 -23.06 -21.58 17.76
C GLY A 12 -23.89 -22.77 17.25
N THR A 13 -25.22 -22.63 17.16
CA THR A 13 -26.10 -23.66 16.59
C THR A 13 -26.10 -23.69 15.06
N HIS A 14 -25.61 -22.63 14.43
CA HIS A 14 -25.56 -22.50 12.97
C HIS A 14 -24.28 -23.07 12.37
N GLN A 15 -24.28 -23.26 11.04
CA GLN A 15 -23.07 -23.70 10.34
C GLN A 15 -21.97 -22.63 10.49
N PRO A 16 -20.77 -23.00 10.96
CA PRO A 16 -19.72 -22.03 11.20
C PRO A 16 -19.15 -21.49 9.88
N ALA A 17 -18.62 -20.27 9.93
CA ALA A 17 -17.84 -19.70 8.84
C ALA A 17 -16.58 -20.53 8.56
N LEU A 18 -16.08 -20.45 7.32
CA LEU A 18 -14.81 -21.06 6.96
C LEU A 18 -13.70 -20.41 7.82
N PRO A 19 -12.83 -21.19 8.48
CA PRO A 19 -11.76 -20.63 9.30
C PRO A 19 -10.86 -19.70 8.50
N SER A 20 -10.39 -18.63 9.15
CA SER A 20 -9.50 -17.64 8.54
C SER A 20 -8.20 -18.28 8.01
N THR A 21 -7.74 -19.40 8.54
CA THR A 21 -6.54 -20.08 8.03
C THR A 21 -6.77 -20.92 6.77
N ARG A 22 -8.00 -21.05 6.26
CA ARG A 22 -8.33 -21.91 5.11
C ARG A 22 -8.79 -21.11 3.90
N LEU A 23 -8.29 -21.51 2.73
CA LEU A 23 -8.71 -20.93 1.45
C LEU A 23 -10.08 -21.46 1.05
N SER A 24 -10.98 -20.57 0.68
CA SER A 24 -12.25 -20.87 0.01
C SER A 24 -12.00 -21.46 -1.38
N MET A 25 -13.03 -22.06 -1.97
CA MET A 25 -12.93 -22.64 -3.32
C MET A 25 -12.51 -21.59 -4.37
N VAL A 26 -13.03 -20.37 -4.25
CA VAL A 26 -12.71 -19.26 -5.16
C VAL A 26 -11.24 -18.86 -5.01
N GLU A 27 -10.77 -18.65 -3.77
CA GLU A 27 -9.37 -18.30 -3.51
C GLU A 27 -8.42 -19.40 -3.98
N GLN A 28 -8.74 -20.68 -3.74
CA GLN A 28 -7.92 -21.81 -4.21
C GLN A 28 -7.84 -21.84 -5.74
N THR A 29 -8.98 -21.65 -6.41
CA THR A 29 -9.06 -21.69 -7.88
C THR A 29 -8.27 -20.56 -8.49
N LEU A 30 -8.46 -19.33 -8.01
CA LEU A 30 -7.73 -18.16 -8.48
C LEU A 30 -6.23 -18.28 -8.23
N THR A 31 -5.82 -18.76 -7.04
CA THR A 31 -4.41 -18.96 -6.71
C THR A 31 -3.75 -19.97 -7.66
N ARG A 32 -4.43 -21.09 -7.94
CA ARG A 32 -3.93 -22.11 -8.88
C ARG A 32 -3.88 -21.61 -10.32
N LEU A 33 -4.89 -20.87 -10.76
CA LEU A 33 -4.93 -20.29 -12.10
C LEU A 33 -3.79 -19.27 -12.31
N LEU A 34 -3.56 -18.39 -11.34
CA LEU A 34 -2.46 -17.43 -11.38
C LEU A 34 -1.10 -18.13 -11.39
N LEU A 35 -0.90 -19.15 -10.54
CA LEU A 35 0.33 -19.96 -10.55
C LEU A 35 0.54 -20.65 -11.89
N PHE A 36 -0.51 -21.26 -12.45
CA PHE A 36 -0.43 -21.92 -13.76
C PHE A 36 -0.13 -20.92 -14.87
N LEU A 37 -0.73 -19.73 -14.84
CA LEU A 37 -0.45 -18.65 -15.79
C LEU A 37 1.02 -18.20 -15.70
N ILE A 38 1.53 -17.93 -14.50
CA ILE A 38 2.92 -17.51 -14.29
C ILE A 38 3.88 -18.58 -14.80
N ILE A 39 3.67 -19.84 -14.42
CA ILE A 39 4.51 -20.96 -14.84
C ILE A 39 4.42 -21.16 -16.37
N GLY A 40 3.21 -21.09 -16.93
CA GLY A 40 2.96 -21.25 -18.35
C GLY A 40 3.64 -20.16 -19.18
N VAL A 41 3.54 -18.89 -18.75
CA VAL A 41 4.24 -17.77 -19.39
C VAL A 41 5.75 -17.93 -19.25
N ALA A 42 6.26 -18.29 -18.08
CA ALA A 42 7.70 -18.48 -17.87
C ALA A 42 8.28 -19.61 -18.75
N ILE A 43 7.60 -20.76 -18.81
CA ILE A 43 7.96 -21.88 -19.69
C ILE A 43 7.83 -21.46 -21.15
N GLY A 44 6.77 -20.74 -21.51
CA GLY A 44 6.53 -20.23 -22.86
C GLY A 44 7.63 -19.29 -23.33
N LEU A 45 8.05 -18.35 -22.49
CA LEU A 45 9.18 -17.45 -22.76
C LEU A 45 10.51 -18.21 -22.92
N LEU A 46 10.68 -19.35 -22.22
CA LEU A 46 11.88 -20.17 -22.33
C LEU A 46 11.89 -21.03 -23.61
N LEU A 47 10.75 -21.60 -23.99
CA LEU A 47 10.64 -22.57 -25.09
C LEU A 47 10.30 -21.91 -26.43
N MET A 48 9.53 -20.82 -26.42
CA MET A 48 8.99 -20.14 -27.60
C MET A 48 8.96 -18.61 -27.38
N PRO A 49 10.13 -17.97 -27.19
CA PRO A 49 10.21 -16.55 -26.84
C PRO A 49 9.54 -15.64 -27.87
N GLU A 50 9.77 -15.86 -29.17
CA GLU A 50 9.20 -15.00 -30.23
C GLU A 50 7.66 -15.05 -30.23
N ALA A 51 7.06 -16.25 -30.16
CA ALA A 51 5.61 -16.41 -30.19
C ALA A 51 4.92 -15.86 -28.93
N ILE A 52 5.55 -15.98 -27.76
CA ILE A 52 4.97 -15.54 -26.49
C ILE A 52 5.22 -14.06 -26.24
N TRP A 53 6.42 -13.57 -26.55
CA TRP A 53 6.78 -12.18 -26.35
C TRP A 53 6.38 -11.33 -27.56
N ASP A 54 7.03 -11.49 -28.71
CA ASP A 54 6.90 -10.57 -29.84
C ASP A 54 5.50 -10.59 -30.47
N ASP A 55 4.91 -11.77 -30.69
CA ASP A 55 3.57 -11.88 -31.27
C ASP A 55 2.44 -11.80 -30.23
N GLY A 56 2.76 -11.99 -28.95
CA GLY A 56 1.79 -12.15 -27.87
C GLY A 56 1.77 -10.99 -26.89
N LEU A 57 2.61 -11.06 -25.86
CA LEU A 57 2.60 -10.14 -24.73
C LEU A 57 3.03 -8.72 -25.11
N ARG A 58 3.98 -8.58 -26.03
CA ARG A 58 4.54 -7.29 -26.43
C ARG A 58 3.49 -6.33 -27.00
N PRO A 59 2.72 -6.67 -28.04
CA PRO A 59 1.72 -5.74 -28.61
C PRO A 59 0.55 -5.46 -27.67
N ILE A 60 0.19 -6.42 -26.80
CA ILE A 60 -0.98 -6.28 -25.93
C ILE A 60 -0.65 -5.53 -24.64
N ILE A 61 0.52 -5.80 -24.04
CA ILE A 61 0.89 -5.33 -22.70
C ILE A 61 2.01 -4.29 -22.75
N TRP A 62 3.05 -4.50 -23.56
CA TRP A 62 4.28 -3.71 -23.49
C TRP A 62 4.27 -2.47 -24.37
N GLU A 63 3.84 -2.58 -25.63
CA GLU A 63 3.78 -1.45 -26.56
C GLU A 63 2.87 -0.31 -26.07
N PRO A 64 1.68 -0.56 -25.48
CA PRO A 64 0.89 0.51 -24.87
C PRO A 64 1.63 1.25 -23.76
N ILE A 65 2.41 0.54 -22.94
CA ILE A 65 3.21 1.15 -21.86
C ILE A 65 4.35 2.00 -22.46
N GLN A 66 5.01 1.51 -23.51
CA GLN A 66 6.06 2.28 -24.19
C GLN A 66 5.52 3.54 -24.89
N GLN A 67 4.29 3.49 -25.42
CA GLN A 67 3.64 4.64 -26.02
C GLN A 67 3.28 5.69 -24.97
N ASP A 68 2.82 5.24 -23.80
CA ASP A 68 2.54 6.08 -22.63
C ASP A 68 3.82 6.73 -22.06
N ALA A 69 4.96 6.05 -22.19
CA ALA A 69 6.29 6.57 -21.81
C ALA A 69 6.84 7.65 -22.73
N GLY A 70 6.42 7.67 -23.99
CA GLY A 70 6.98 8.57 -24.98
C GLY A 70 6.42 9.99 -24.87
N ALA A 71 7.08 10.93 -25.56
CA ALA A 71 6.79 12.37 -25.60
C ALA A 71 5.34 12.80 -25.91
N GLN A 72 4.44 11.88 -26.27
CA GLN A 72 3.02 12.17 -26.54
C GLN A 72 2.09 11.86 -25.36
N GLY A 73 2.49 11.02 -24.39
CA GLY A 73 1.68 10.67 -23.21
C GLY A 73 0.27 10.17 -23.54
N ASP A 74 0.07 9.59 -24.73
CA ASP A 74 -1.23 9.09 -25.19
C ASP A 74 -1.21 7.57 -25.17
N ALA A 75 -1.97 7.01 -24.24
CA ALA A 75 -1.97 5.59 -24.02
C ALA A 75 -2.87 4.89 -25.05
N GLY A 76 -2.26 4.09 -25.93
CA GLY A 76 -2.94 3.21 -26.88
C GLY A 76 -3.68 2.01 -26.23
N TYR A 77 -4.34 2.21 -25.09
CA TYR A 77 -5.06 1.14 -24.40
C TYR A 77 -6.29 0.68 -25.18
N SER A 78 -6.44 -0.64 -25.31
CA SER A 78 -7.58 -1.29 -25.95
C SER A 78 -8.54 -1.86 -24.91
N TYR A 79 -9.75 -2.26 -25.32
CA TYR A 79 -10.65 -2.98 -24.42
C TYR A 79 -10.04 -4.29 -23.89
N GLN A 80 -9.18 -4.93 -24.69
CA GLN A 80 -8.53 -6.19 -24.30
C GLN A 80 -7.52 -5.99 -23.18
N ASN A 81 -6.58 -5.05 -23.33
CA ASN A 81 -5.57 -4.83 -22.28
C ASN A 81 -6.20 -4.26 -21.00
N THR A 82 -7.19 -3.38 -21.12
CA THR A 82 -7.98 -2.87 -19.99
C THR A 82 -8.64 -4.00 -19.19
N ALA A 83 -9.23 -4.98 -19.88
CA ALA A 83 -9.82 -6.15 -19.23
C ALA A 83 -8.77 -7.00 -18.52
N ILE A 84 -7.61 -7.26 -19.17
CA ILE A 84 -6.51 -8.02 -18.57
C ILE A 84 -6.03 -7.35 -17.28
N TYR A 85 -5.80 -6.04 -17.30
CA TYR A 85 -5.35 -5.30 -16.11
C TYR A 85 -6.41 -5.32 -15.00
N THR A 86 -7.69 -5.13 -15.35
CA THR A 86 -8.78 -5.09 -14.37
C THR A 86 -8.99 -6.45 -13.70
N PHE A 87 -9.11 -7.54 -14.47
CA PHE A 87 -9.29 -8.88 -13.91
C PHE A 87 -8.03 -9.38 -13.21
N GLY A 88 -6.85 -9.03 -13.72
CA GLY A 88 -5.57 -9.32 -13.08
C GLY A 88 -5.46 -8.65 -11.71
N LEU A 89 -5.85 -7.37 -11.61
CA LEU A 89 -5.87 -6.64 -10.34
C LEU A 89 -6.87 -7.28 -9.36
N LEU A 90 -8.10 -7.56 -9.81
CA LEU A 90 -9.12 -8.20 -8.97
C LEU A 90 -8.66 -9.56 -8.44
N ALA A 91 -8.10 -10.41 -9.32
CA ALA A 91 -7.57 -11.70 -8.93
C ALA A 91 -6.40 -11.56 -7.94
N SER A 92 -5.53 -10.57 -8.15
CA SER A 92 -4.41 -10.28 -7.25
C SER A 92 -4.89 -9.87 -5.87
N VAL A 93 -5.91 -9.01 -5.77
CA VAL A 93 -6.50 -8.61 -4.48
C VAL A 93 -7.00 -9.82 -3.69
N VAL A 94 -7.76 -10.72 -4.35
CA VAL A 94 -8.28 -11.93 -3.69
C VAL A 94 -7.13 -12.85 -3.24
N VAL A 95 -6.12 -13.06 -4.08
CA VAL A 95 -4.97 -13.91 -3.72
C VAL A 95 -4.12 -13.29 -2.62
N PHE A 96 -3.84 -11.98 -2.67
CA PHE A 96 -3.08 -11.32 -1.61
C PHE A 96 -3.83 -11.33 -0.28
N GLN A 97 -5.14 -11.08 -0.28
CA GLN A 97 -5.96 -11.21 0.94
C GLN A 97 -5.84 -12.63 1.52
N ALA A 98 -6.00 -13.65 0.68
CA ALA A 98 -5.84 -15.05 1.05
C ALA A 98 -4.44 -15.35 1.63
N LEU A 99 -3.39 -14.82 1.01
CA LEU A 99 -2.00 -14.99 1.47
C LEU A 99 -1.75 -14.31 2.81
N PHE A 100 -2.17 -13.06 3.00
CA PHE A 100 -2.03 -12.36 4.28
C PHE A 100 -2.67 -13.15 5.41
N ARG A 101 -3.87 -13.69 5.16
CA ARG A 101 -4.63 -14.47 6.13
C ARG A 101 -3.99 -15.83 6.45
N THR A 102 -3.57 -16.58 5.42
CA THR A 102 -2.97 -17.91 5.58
C THR A 102 -1.55 -17.88 6.14
N LEU A 103 -0.79 -16.83 5.83
CA LEU A 103 0.55 -16.59 6.38
C LEU A 103 0.53 -15.88 7.74
N GLN A 104 -0.66 -15.55 8.26
CA GLN A 104 -0.85 -14.82 9.52
C GLN A 104 -0.05 -13.51 9.56
N LEU A 105 0.02 -12.82 8.43
CA LEU A 105 0.64 -11.50 8.36
C LEU A 105 -0.25 -10.47 9.07
N PRO A 106 0.32 -9.42 9.68
CA PRO A 106 -0.49 -8.39 10.31
C PRO A 106 -1.43 -7.74 9.28
N ALA A 107 -2.72 -7.69 9.59
CA ALA A 107 -3.77 -7.10 8.74
C ALA A 107 -4.67 -6.13 9.54
N ASP A 108 -4.14 -5.57 10.63
CA ASP A 108 -4.85 -4.62 11.49
C ASP A 108 -4.78 -3.18 10.94
N ASP A 109 -5.47 -2.26 11.62
CA ASP A 109 -5.44 -0.82 11.34
C ASP A 109 -4.02 -0.25 11.19
N LYS A 110 -3.05 -0.80 11.94
CA LYS A 110 -1.65 -0.36 11.88
C LYS A 110 -1.01 -0.73 10.54
N MET A 111 -1.26 -1.95 10.06
CA MET A 111 -0.84 -2.36 8.71
C MET A 111 -1.52 -1.48 7.65
N MET A 112 -2.80 -1.17 7.81
CA MET A 112 -3.49 -0.28 6.87
C MET A 112 -2.80 1.10 6.78
N VAL A 113 -2.43 1.70 7.91
CA VAL A 113 -1.66 2.95 7.94
C VAL A 113 -0.30 2.81 7.25
N ALA A 114 0.40 1.69 7.44
CA ALA A 114 1.66 1.42 6.74
C ALA A 114 1.46 1.36 5.22
N LEU A 115 0.44 0.66 4.74
CA LEU A 115 0.14 0.52 3.31
C LEU A 115 -0.30 1.84 2.68
N ILE A 116 -1.07 2.68 3.38
CA ILE A 116 -1.45 4.02 2.90
C ILE A 116 -0.20 4.87 2.62
N ALA A 117 0.85 4.77 3.44
CA ALA A 117 2.10 5.49 3.17
C ALA A 117 2.76 5.04 1.85
N TRP A 118 2.65 3.76 1.46
CA TRP A 118 3.09 3.27 0.16
C TRP A 118 2.21 3.76 -0.98
N VAL A 119 0.89 3.84 -0.76
CA VAL A 119 -0.04 4.43 -1.73
C VAL A 119 0.31 5.90 -2.01
N CYS A 120 0.74 6.66 -1.01
CA CYS A 120 1.21 8.04 -1.19
C CYS A 120 2.55 8.15 -1.93
N LEU A 121 3.41 7.14 -1.85
CA LEU A 121 4.72 7.16 -2.52
C LEU A 121 4.60 7.11 -4.04
N ALA A 122 3.66 6.33 -4.57
CA ALA A 122 3.43 6.19 -6.00
C ALA A 122 3.15 7.54 -6.72
N PRO A 123 2.17 8.37 -6.31
CA PRO A 123 1.94 9.66 -6.94
C PRO A 123 3.09 10.64 -6.73
N ILE A 124 3.87 10.53 -5.64
CA ILE A 124 5.08 11.35 -5.45
C ILE A 124 6.10 11.09 -6.56
N LEU A 125 6.36 9.81 -6.86
CA LEU A 125 7.25 9.44 -7.95
C LEU A 125 6.64 9.76 -9.32
N ARG A 126 5.32 9.58 -9.48
CA ARG A 126 4.63 9.87 -10.74
C ARG A 126 4.71 11.34 -11.12
N VAL A 127 4.51 12.26 -10.19
CA VAL A 127 4.67 13.70 -10.45
C VAL A 127 6.10 14.07 -10.86
N LEU A 128 7.11 13.36 -10.35
CA LEU A 128 8.49 13.57 -10.79
C LEU A 128 8.70 13.05 -12.22
N GLU A 129 8.09 11.92 -12.55
CA GLU A 129 8.12 11.41 -13.92
C GLU A 129 7.37 12.33 -14.89
N ASP A 130 6.17 12.82 -14.55
CA ASP A 130 5.43 13.78 -15.40
C ASP A 130 6.19 15.13 -15.51
N ALA A 131 7.16 15.38 -14.62
CA ALA A 131 8.06 16.52 -14.68
C ALA A 131 9.35 16.24 -15.47
N ASP A 132 9.43 15.10 -16.16
CA ASP A 132 10.59 14.62 -16.92
C ASP A 132 11.86 14.47 -16.08
N PHE A 133 11.74 14.26 -14.76
CA PHE A 133 12.90 14.16 -13.87
C PHE A 133 13.78 12.93 -14.14
N PHE A 134 13.16 11.83 -14.56
CA PHE A 134 13.84 10.55 -14.72
C PHE A 134 14.36 10.41 -16.16
N PRO A 135 15.59 9.91 -16.38
CA PRO A 135 16.08 9.66 -17.73
C PRO A 135 15.27 8.56 -18.41
N SER A 136 15.24 8.59 -19.74
CA SER A 136 14.59 7.61 -20.64
C SER A 136 15.05 6.14 -20.47
N SER A 137 16.08 5.91 -19.66
CA SER A 137 16.53 4.55 -19.31
C SER A 137 15.70 3.91 -18.17
N ILE A 138 15.04 4.73 -17.34
CA ILE A 138 14.30 4.28 -16.15
C ILE A 138 12.89 4.86 -16.03
N ASP A 139 12.53 5.88 -16.82
CA ASP A 139 11.19 6.49 -16.89
C ASP A 139 10.05 5.45 -16.95
N TRP A 140 10.21 4.41 -17.77
CA TRP A 140 9.24 3.32 -17.96
C TRP A 140 8.91 2.56 -16.66
N LEU A 141 9.80 2.58 -15.66
CA LEU A 141 9.53 2.00 -14.35
C LEU A 141 8.44 2.79 -13.61
N LEU A 142 8.31 4.09 -13.85
CA LEU A 142 7.41 5.00 -13.13
C LEU A 142 6.05 5.17 -13.82
N ILE A 143 5.77 4.35 -14.85
CA ILE A 143 4.53 4.36 -15.62
C ILE A 143 3.58 3.28 -15.14
N SER A 144 2.28 3.55 -15.22
CA SER A 144 1.26 2.56 -14.90
C SER A 144 1.23 1.44 -15.95
N PRO A 145 1.11 0.15 -15.56
CA PRO A 145 0.99 -0.36 -14.20
C PRO A 145 2.33 -0.68 -13.51
N ILE A 146 3.47 -0.52 -14.20
CA ILE A 146 4.81 -0.94 -13.75
C ILE A 146 5.21 -0.26 -12.43
N ILE A 147 4.82 0.99 -12.22
CA ILE A 147 5.08 1.73 -10.97
C ILE A 147 4.61 0.94 -9.73
N HIS A 148 3.42 0.36 -9.82
CA HIS A 148 2.83 -0.42 -8.73
C HIS A 148 3.57 -1.75 -8.52
N LEU A 149 4.03 -2.38 -9.60
CA LEU A 149 4.78 -3.64 -9.52
C LEU A 149 6.15 -3.44 -8.88
N HIS A 150 6.93 -2.44 -9.29
CA HIS A 150 8.24 -2.23 -8.68
C HIS A 150 8.11 -1.73 -7.24
N LEU A 151 7.12 -0.87 -6.92
CA LEU A 151 6.87 -0.48 -5.53
C LEU A 151 6.43 -1.67 -4.68
N ALA A 152 5.66 -2.60 -5.24
CA ALA A 152 5.34 -3.85 -4.57
C ALA A 152 6.59 -4.71 -4.30
N VAL A 153 7.58 -4.74 -5.22
CA VAL A 153 8.86 -5.41 -4.97
C VAL A 153 9.59 -4.79 -3.77
N TRP A 154 9.65 -3.46 -3.69
CA TRP A 154 10.21 -2.77 -2.53
C TRP A 154 9.44 -3.09 -1.25
N LEU A 155 8.11 -3.00 -1.28
CA LEU A 155 7.23 -3.30 -0.15
C LEU A 155 7.48 -4.72 0.37
N ILE A 156 7.45 -5.72 -0.53
CA ILE A 156 7.69 -7.12 -0.18
C ILE A 156 9.12 -7.30 0.37
N GLY A 157 10.13 -6.69 -0.27
CA GLY A 157 11.52 -6.75 0.18
C GLY A 157 11.71 -6.20 1.60
N ILE A 158 11.14 -5.03 1.89
CA ILE A 158 11.17 -4.42 3.23
C ILE A 158 10.40 -5.28 4.23
N GLY A 159 9.26 -5.84 3.83
CA GLY A 159 8.47 -6.77 4.65
C GLY A 159 9.26 -8.01 5.02
N ILE A 160 9.96 -8.63 4.07
CA ILE A 160 10.84 -9.80 4.29
C ILE A 160 11.99 -9.43 5.24
N VAL A 161 12.72 -8.35 4.97
CA VAL A 161 13.84 -7.91 5.83
C VAL A 161 13.35 -7.67 7.25
N SER A 162 12.21 -7.01 7.40
CA SER A 162 11.59 -6.71 8.69
C SER A 162 11.13 -7.98 9.40
N HIS A 163 10.53 -8.94 8.69
CA HIS A 163 10.17 -10.24 9.25
C HIS A 163 11.39 -11.04 9.71
N LEU A 164 12.45 -11.10 8.90
CA LEU A 164 13.67 -11.86 9.23
C LEU A 164 14.41 -11.30 10.45
N VAL A 165 14.40 -9.97 10.61
CA VAL A 165 14.95 -9.32 11.81
C VAL A 165 14.01 -9.52 12.99
N GLY A 166 12.71 -9.25 12.82
CA GLY A 166 11.69 -9.28 13.87
C GLY A 166 11.50 -10.66 14.49
N LYS A 167 11.47 -11.74 13.69
CA LYS A 167 11.21 -13.11 14.15
C LYS A 167 12.07 -13.57 15.33
N LYS A 168 13.27 -13.02 15.51
CA LYS A 168 14.17 -13.38 16.62
C LYS A 168 13.93 -12.59 17.91
N TRP A 169 13.24 -11.46 17.82
CA TRP A 169 13.17 -10.45 18.88
C TRP A 169 11.75 -10.00 19.21
N ASP A 170 10.76 -10.28 18.36
CA ASP A 170 9.35 -9.91 18.55
C ASP A 170 8.78 -10.54 19.84
N ASP A 171 9.21 -11.75 20.20
CA ASP A 171 8.80 -12.44 21.43
C ASP A 171 9.65 -12.06 22.67
N VAL A 172 10.69 -11.24 22.50
CA VAL A 172 11.58 -10.84 23.60
C VAL A 172 11.02 -9.60 24.28
N ALA A 173 10.46 -9.80 25.48
CA ALA A 173 9.83 -8.73 26.25
C ALA A 173 10.82 -7.63 26.69
N GLY A 174 10.28 -6.41 26.81
CA GLY A 174 10.96 -5.25 27.37
C GLY A 174 11.88 -4.51 26.39
N ASP A 175 12.74 -3.64 26.94
CA ASP A 175 13.63 -2.78 26.16
C ASP A 175 14.70 -3.56 25.38
N LEU A 176 15.01 -4.79 25.80
CA LEU A 176 16.05 -5.60 25.15
C LEU A 176 15.63 -6.01 23.73
N GLY A 177 14.42 -6.55 23.54
CA GLY A 177 13.91 -6.91 22.21
C GLY A 177 13.82 -5.69 21.31
N GLU A 178 13.24 -4.60 21.83
CA GLU A 178 13.10 -3.32 21.11
C GLU A 178 14.44 -2.73 20.68
N LEU A 179 15.44 -2.71 21.57
CA LEU A 179 16.78 -2.22 21.25
C LEU A 179 17.43 -3.07 20.14
N ASN A 180 17.27 -4.39 20.22
CA ASN A 180 17.84 -5.33 19.27
C ASN A 180 17.19 -5.23 17.88
N ILE A 181 15.88 -5.03 17.82
CA ILE A 181 15.16 -4.73 16.57
C ILE A 181 15.67 -3.41 16.00
N ARG A 182 15.70 -2.35 16.80
CA ARG A 182 16.10 -1.00 16.35
C ARG A 182 17.52 -0.95 15.80
N ILE A 183 18.51 -1.49 16.52
CA ILE A 183 19.92 -1.44 16.12
C ILE A 183 20.17 -2.22 14.82
N ARG A 184 19.37 -3.25 14.52
CA ARG A 184 19.54 -4.06 13.30
C ARG A 184 18.70 -3.57 12.15
N LEU A 185 17.43 -3.25 12.39
CA LEU A 185 16.49 -2.92 11.34
C LEU A 185 16.67 -1.49 10.82
N VAL A 186 16.82 -0.50 11.70
CA VAL A 186 16.91 0.91 11.27
C VAL A 186 18.09 1.15 10.31
N PRO A 187 19.32 0.66 10.57
CA PRO A 187 20.40 0.81 9.61
C PRO A 187 20.13 0.12 8.27
N LEU A 188 19.50 -1.07 8.28
CA LEU A 188 19.13 -1.78 7.05
C LEU A 188 18.09 -0.99 6.24
N LEU A 189 17.09 -0.39 6.91
CA LEU A 189 16.10 0.45 6.26
C LEU A 189 16.73 1.73 5.70
N CYS A 190 17.67 2.36 6.42
CA CYS A 190 18.42 3.50 5.90
C CYS A 190 19.27 3.11 4.69
N LEU A 191 19.95 1.97 4.72
CA LEU A 191 20.71 1.48 3.56
C LEU A 191 19.80 1.19 2.37
N ALA A 192 18.63 0.59 2.61
CA ALA A 192 17.62 0.38 1.57
C ALA A 192 17.10 1.71 0.99
N LEU A 193 16.88 2.72 1.83
CA LEU A 193 16.43 4.05 1.38
C LEU A 193 17.52 4.73 0.54
N LEU A 194 18.78 4.63 0.97
CA LEU A 194 19.92 5.12 0.20
C LEU A 194 20.07 4.38 -1.13
N PHE A 195 19.82 3.07 -1.14
CA PHE A 195 19.83 2.26 -2.35
C PHE A 195 18.71 2.66 -3.31
N MET A 196 17.50 2.88 -2.82
CA MET A 196 16.38 3.41 -3.60
C MET A 196 16.72 4.80 -4.17
N TRP A 197 17.31 5.67 -3.36
CA TRP A 197 17.79 6.98 -3.78
C TRP A 197 18.83 6.89 -4.91
N ALA A 198 19.80 5.99 -4.76
CA ALA A 198 20.86 5.79 -5.73
C ALA A 198 20.36 5.19 -7.05
N LEU A 199 19.35 4.32 -7.00
CA LEU A 199 18.77 3.67 -8.19
C LEU A 199 17.78 4.56 -8.93
N LEU A 200 16.87 5.21 -8.21
CA LEU A 200 15.75 5.93 -8.83
C LEU A 200 16.06 7.41 -9.01
N PHE A 201 16.55 8.09 -7.98
CA PHE A 201 16.65 9.56 -8.00
C PHE A 201 17.96 10.06 -8.59
N ARG A 202 19.08 9.43 -8.22
CA ARG A 202 20.42 9.86 -8.65
C ARG A 202 20.59 9.96 -10.17
N PRO A 203 20.04 9.06 -11.00
CA PRO A 203 20.15 9.18 -12.46
C PRO A 203 19.55 10.47 -13.03
N GLY A 204 18.50 11.03 -12.42
CA GLY A 204 17.87 12.28 -12.88
C GLY A 204 18.77 13.52 -12.74
N TYR A 205 19.80 13.45 -11.88
CA TYR A 205 20.67 14.60 -11.62
C TYR A 205 21.62 14.93 -12.77
N THR A 206 21.84 13.98 -13.68
CA THR A 206 22.72 14.18 -14.84
C THR A 206 21.98 14.71 -16.07
N GLU A 207 20.65 14.62 -16.09
CA GLU A 207 19.81 15.08 -17.21
C GLU A 207 19.48 16.58 -17.11
N HIS A 208 19.44 17.13 -15.89
CA HIS A 208 18.96 18.48 -15.65
C HIS A 208 20.01 19.36 -14.97
N ASP A 209 20.13 20.60 -15.45
CA ASP A 209 20.88 21.65 -14.76
C ASP A 209 20.03 22.22 -13.61
N MET A 210 20.09 21.56 -12.45
CA MET A 210 19.31 21.90 -11.27
C MET A 210 20.16 22.08 -10.01
N GLY A 211 19.62 22.80 -9.04
CA GLY A 211 20.23 22.88 -7.70
C GLY A 211 20.16 21.55 -6.96
N MET A 212 20.96 21.42 -5.90
CA MET A 212 21.00 20.20 -5.06
C MET A 212 20.60 20.45 -3.60
N ALA A 213 20.26 21.69 -3.24
CA ALA A 213 19.99 22.06 -1.84
C ALA A 213 18.80 21.29 -1.27
N TRP A 214 17.66 21.27 -1.98
CA TRP A 214 16.46 20.58 -1.53
C TRP A 214 16.56 19.07 -1.67
N VAL A 215 17.38 18.57 -2.60
CA VAL A 215 17.73 17.14 -2.70
C VAL A 215 18.40 16.67 -1.41
N TYR A 216 19.43 17.37 -0.93
CA TYR A 216 20.14 16.99 0.29
C TYR A 216 19.29 17.18 1.54
N ILE A 217 18.51 18.26 1.61
CA ILE A 217 17.56 18.48 2.71
C ILE A 217 16.49 17.39 2.74
N GLY A 218 15.91 17.05 1.59
CA GLY A 218 14.92 15.98 1.45
C GLY A 218 15.49 14.62 1.85
N LEU A 219 16.73 14.31 1.48
CA LEU A 219 17.41 13.09 1.90
C LEU A 219 17.64 13.05 3.42
N ALA A 220 18.09 14.15 4.02
CA ALA A 220 18.28 14.26 5.47
C ALA A 220 16.95 14.11 6.23
N ILE A 221 15.89 14.76 5.77
CA ILE A 221 14.53 14.65 6.34
C ILE A 221 13.98 13.24 6.11
N GLY A 222 14.26 12.60 4.96
CA GLY A 222 13.91 11.22 4.67
C GLY A 222 14.49 10.24 5.69
N PHE A 223 15.79 10.34 6.00
CA PHE A 223 16.41 9.56 7.07
C PHE A 223 15.82 9.89 8.45
N ALA A 224 15.68 11.18 8.77
CA ALA A 224 15.14 11.61 10.06
C ALA A 224 13.72 11.10 10.30
N SER A 225 12.85 11.19 9.28
CA SER A 225 11.45 10.75 9.33
C SER A 225 11.31 9.23 9.38
N LEU A 226 12.17 8.48 8.69
CA LEU A 226 12.28 7.02 8.81
C LEU A 226 12.64 6.62 10.25
N ILE A 227 13.69 7.23 10.83
CA ILE A 227 14.12 6.94 12.20
C ILE A 227 13.02 7.32 13.20
N PHE A 228 12.43 8.51 13.02
CA PHE A 228 11.38 9.02 13.90
C PHE A 228 10.13 8.15 13.86
N SER A 229 9.61 7.83 12.68
CA SER A 229 8.43 6.97 12.52
C SER A 229 8.67 5.57 13.11
N PHE A 230 9.89 5.03 12.98
CA PHE A 230 10.24 3.74 13.55
C PHE A 230 10.20 3.76 15.07
N HIS A 231 10.66 4.86 15.66
CA HIS A 231 10.63 5.09 17.10
C HIS A 231 9.20 5.35 17.61
N ALA A 232 8.43 6.16 16.89
CA ALA A 232 7.06 6.52 17.24
C ALA A 232 6.10 5.32 17.20
N THR A 233 6.41 4.30 16.39
CA THR A 233 5.63 3.06 16.27
C THR A 233 6.15 1.92 17.15
N ARG A 234 6.80 2.25 18.26
CA ARG A 234 7.21 1.27 19.27
C ARG A 234 6.02 0.40 19.70
N GLY A 235 6.23 -0.92 19.75
CA GLY A 235 5.20 -1.89 20.11
C GLY A 235 4.26 -2.30 18.97
N TRP A 236 4.42 -1.74 17.77
CA TRP A 236 3.76 -2.27 16.58
C TRP A 236 4.50 -3.52 16.06
N PRO A 237 3.84 -4.40 15.27
CA PRO A 237 4.52 -5.53 14.64
C PRO A 237 5.71 -5.07 13.80
N THR A 238 6.84 -5.79 13.88
CA THR A 238 8.09 -5.35 13.23
C THR A 238 7.96 -5.18 11.71
N ILE A 239 7.18 -6.05 11.05
CA ILE A 239 6.85 -5.91 9.62
C ILE A 239 6.17 -4.56 9.36
N THR A 240 5.09 -4.26 10.08
CA THR A 240 4.32 -3.02 9.94
C THR A 240 5.20 -1.78 10.15
N ARG A 241 6.07 -1.81 11.16
CA ARG A 241 7.00 -0.71 11.48
C ARG A 241 7.98 -0.47 10.34
N GLY A 242 8.62 -1.54 9.85
CA GLY A 242 9.57 -1.41 8.75
C GLY A 242 8.93 -0.88 7.47
N LEU A 243 7.75 -1.39 7.13
CA LEU A 243 6.98 -0.92 5.97
C LEU A 243 6.61 0.56 6.08
N LEU A 244 6.04 0.98 7.22
CA LEU A 244 5.67 2.38 7.44
C LEU A 244 6.89 3.29 7.41
N SER A 245 7.94 2.94 8.14
CA SER A 245 9.12 3.79 8.27
C SER A 245 9.87 3.99 6.97
N PHE A 246 10.00 2.93 6.18
CA PHE A 246 10.60 3.03 4.85
C PHE A 246 9.77 3.93 3.94
N ALA A 247 8.46 3.69 3.84
CA ALA A 247 7.57 4.47 2.99
C ALA A 247 7.56 5.96 3.37
N VAL A 248 7.45 6.27 4.66
CA VAL A 248 7.52 7.66 5.15
C VAL A 248 8.84 8.31 4.77
N GLY A 249 9.97 7.63 4.98
CA GLY A 249 11.28 8.13 4.57
C GLY A 249 11.36 8.41 3.07
N ALA A 250 10.91 7.47 2.24
CA ALA A 250 10.88 7.58 0.79
C ALA A 250 9.98 8.73 0.30
N CYS A 251 8.81 8.93 0.92
CA CYS A 251 7.93 10.06 0.62
C CYS A 251 8.64 11.39 0.87
N PHE A 252 9.35 11.56 1.99
CA PHE A 252 10.08 12.80 2.27
C PHE A 252 11.27 13.02 1.34
N VAL A 253 11.94 11.95 0.89
CA VAL A 253 12.95 12.05 -0.18
C VAL A 253 12.29 12.60 -1.45
N GLY A 254 11.17 12.03 -1.89
CA GLY A 254 10.47 12.49 -3.09
C GLY A 254 9.92 13.92 -2.98
N LEU A 255 9.35 14.29 -1.85
CA LEU A 255 8.90 15.67 -1.57
C LEU A 255 10.07 16.68 -1.59
N GLY A 256 11.28 16.27 -1.20
CA GLY A 256 12.47 17.09 -1.37
C GLY A 256 12.80 17.37 -2.84
N HIS A 257 12.53 16.41 -3.73
CA HIS A 257 12.69 16.60 -5.18
C HIS A 257 11.58 17.49 -5.75
N TRP A 258 10.35 17.39 -5.25
CA TRP A 258 9.30 18.36 -5.58
C TRP A 258 9.70 19.78 -5.19
N ALA A 259 10.28 19.96 -3.99
CA ALA A 259 10.79 21.25 -3.56
C ALA A 259 11.97 21.72 -4.44
N GLN A 260 12.82 20.81 -4.90
CA GLN A 260 13.90 21.13 -5.83
C GLN A 260 13.36 21.58 -7.19
N LEU A 261 12.38 20.87 -7.76
CA LEU A 261 11.67 21.24 -8.98
C LEU A 261 11.05 22.64 -8.85
N ALA A 262 10.42 22.93 -7.70
CA ALA A 262 9.83 24.24 -7.46
C ALA A 262 10.87 25.36 -7.32
N ALA A 263 12.05 25.07 -6.78
CA ALA A 263 13.10 26.05 -6.56
C ALA A 263 13.94 26.33 -7.82
N THR A 264 14.26 25.28 -8.59
CA THR A 264 15.00 25.36 -9.84
C THR A 264 14.32 24.46 -10.88
N PRO A 265 13.26 24.96 -11.55
CA PRO A 265 12.58 24.21 -12.60
C PRO A 265 13.52 23.93 -13.77
N TRP A 266 13.42 22.74 -14.36
CA TRP A 266 14.16 22.35 -15.57
C TRP A 266 13.23 22.27 -16.79
N LEU A 267 13.85 22.25 -17.97
CA LEU A 267 13.12 22.18 -19.24
C LEU A 267 12.52 20.77 -19.41
N GLN A 268 11.22 20.71 -19.67
CA GLN A 268 10.51 19.48 -20.00
C GLN A 268 10.72 19.09 -21.47
N GLU A 269 10.44 17.84 -21.84
CA GLU A 269 10.53 17.35 -23.23
C GLU A 269 9.65 18.16 -24.19
N SER A 270 8.56 18.74 -23.68
CA SER A 270 7.68 19.65 -24.41
C SER A 270 8.34 20.98 -24.81
N GLY A 271 9.58 21.24 -24.37
CA GLY A 271 10.31 22.48 -24.58
C GLY A 271 9.79 23.65 -23.72
N ARG A 272 8.96 23.36 -22.71
CA ARG A 272 8.40 24.35 -21.79
C ARG A 272 9.03 24.20 -20.41
N LEU A 273 9.22 25.32 -19.73
CA LEU A 273 9.44 25.30 -18.30
C LEU A 273 8.10 25.05 -17.60
N PRO A 274 8.10 24.34 -16.47
CA PRO A 274 6.92 24.24 -15.61
C PRO A 274 6.35 25.63 -15.32
N ASN A 275 5.03 25.76 -15.37
CA ASN A 275 4.35 26.99 -15.00
C ASN A 275 4.69 27.37 -13.54
N GLU A 276 4.49 28.64 -13.18
CA GLU A 276 4.66 29.08 -11.79
C GLU A 276 4.00 28.10 -10.81
N VAL A 277 4.73 27.71 -9.77
CA VAL A 277 4.25 26.73 -8.79
C VAL A 277 3.12 27.35 -7.98
N VAL A 278 1.90 26.88 -8.21
CA VAL A 278 0.72 27.35 -7.51
C VAL A 278 0.29 26.33 -6.45
N PHE A 279 0.35 26.71 -5.17
CA PHE A 279 0.07 25.81 -4.04
C PHE A 279 -1.39 25.76 -3.59
N TRP A 280 -2.27 26.67 -4.04
CA TRP A 280 -3.67 26.64 -3.56
C TRP A 280 -4.46 25.39 -3.99
N PRO A 281 -4.25 24.76 -5.17
CA PRO A 281 -4.95 23.53 -5.52
C PRO A 281 -4.64 22.40 -4.56
N SER A 282 -3.39 22.25 -4.09
CA SER A 282 -3.04 21.23 -3.12
C SER A 282 -3.66 21.49 -1.74
N LEU A 283 -3.82 22.76 -1.35
CA LEU A 283 -4.57 23.11 -0.12
C LEU A 283 -6.04 22.68 -0.21
N ILE A 284 -6.65 22.71 -1.39
CA ILE A 284 -8.04 22.27 -1.57
C ILE A 284 -8.10 20.74 -1.62
N VAL A 285 -7.31 20.12 -2.51
CA VAL A 285 -7.32 18.67 -2.77
C VAL A 285 -6.80 17.86 -1.57
N LEU A 286 -5.88 18.40 -0.77
CA LEU A 286 -5.40 17.71 0.44
C LEU A 286 -6.09 18.23 1.70
N GLY A 287 -6.36 19.53 1.77
CA GLY A 287 -6.89 20.17 2.98
C GLY A 287 -8.36 19.86 3.22
N ILE A 288 -9.23 19.96 2.21
CA ILE A 288 -10.67 19.66 2.39
C ILE A 288 -10.86 18.18 2.75
N PRO A 289 -10.33 17.20 1.99
CA PRO A 289 -10.45 15.79 2.37
C PRO A 289 -9.81 15.50 3.72
N GLY A 290 -8.66 16.12 4.03
CA GLY A 290 -8.00 16.00 5.33
C GLY A 290 -8.88 16.48 6.49
N ILE A 291 -9.55 17.63 6.36
CA ILE A 291 -10.48 18.15 7.36
C ILE A 291 -11.66 17.19 7.53
N VAL A 292 -12.24 16.70 6.43
CA VAL A 292 -13.34 15.73 6.46
C VAL A 292 -12.91 14.46 7.21
N CYS A 293 -11.74 13.90 6.89
CA CYS A 293 -11.19 12.75 7.60
C CYS A 293 -11.00 13.01 9.11
N VAL A 294 -10.53 14.19 9.51
CA VAL A 294 -10.39 14.56 10.92
C VAL A 294 -11.75 14.62 11.62
N VAL A 295 -12.77 15.18 10.96
CA VAL A 295 -14.13 15.25 11.50
C VAL A 295 -14.71 13.84 11.66
N LEU A 296 -14.62 13.00 10.64
CA LEU A 296 -15.10 11.61 10.69
C LEU A 296 -14.39 10.78 11.76
N TYR A 297 -13.06 10.91 11.85
CA TYR A 297 -12.30 10.25 12.91
C TYR A 297 -12.77 10.68 14.30
N ARG A 298 -13.00 11.99 14.53
CA ARG A 298 -13.51 12.48 15.81
C ARG A 298 -14.89 11.93 16.15
N ILE A 299 -15.76 11.74 15.16
CA ILE A 299 -17.09 11.16 15.36
C ILE A 299 -17.00 9.68 15.73
N GLY A 300 -16.12 8.92 15.08
CA GLY A 300 -16.05 7.46 15.24
C GLY A 300 -15.12 6.94 16.34
N ARG A 301 -14.15 7.75 16.80
CA ARG A 301 -13.03 7.27 17.63
C ARG A 301 -13.46 6.64 18.95
N ASP A 302 -14.45 7.21 19.63
CA ASP A 302 -14.83 6.75 20.96
C ASP A 302 -15.58 5.40 20.87
N ASP A 303 -16.46 5.24 19.89
CA ASP A 303 -17.14 3.97 19.58
C ASP A 303 -16.14 2.90 19.09
N ALA A 304 -15.16 3.30 18.26
CA ALA A 304 -14.09 2.39 17.85
C ALA A 304 -13.25 1.90 19.04
N ARG A 305 -12.96 2.77 20.01
CA ARG A 305 -12.26 2.38 21.24
C ARG A 305 -13.10 1.44 22.09
N GLN A 306 -14.40 1.75 22.25
CA GLN A 306 -15.31 0.92 23.04
C GLN A 306 -15.46 -0.47 22.42
N LEU A 307 -15.58 -0.57 21.10
CA LEU A 307 -15.65 -1.84 20.38
C LEU A 307 -14.34 -2.64 20.53
N LYS A 308 -13.19 -1.97 20.52
CA LYS A 308 -11.90 -2.62 20.74
C LYS A 308 -11.76 -3.16 22.17
N LEU A 309 -12.32 -2.48 23.16
CA LEU A 309 -12.36 -2.94 24.56
C LEU A 309 -13.25 -4.16 24.75
N THR A 310 -14.25 -4.38 23.89
CA THR A 310 -15.08 -5.59 23.89
C THR A 310 -14.47 -6.74 23.10
N GLY A 311 -13.28 -6.55 22.51
CA GLY A 311 -12.56 -7.58 21.75
C GLY A 311 -13.04 -7.74 20.31
N PHE A 312 -13.84 -6.82 19.80
CA PHE A 312 -14.37 -6.86 18.43
C PHE A 312 -13.77 -5.76 17.54
N GLU A 313 -13.87 -5.96 16.23
CA GLU A 313 -13.45 -5.00 15.22
C GLU A 313 -14.65 -4.47 14.44
N ALA A 314 -14.60 -3.21 14.02
CA ALA A 314 -15.70 -2.55 13.34
C ALA A 314 -15.95 -3.18 11.96
N GLY A 315 -17.18 -3.62 11.72
CA GLY A 315 -17.56 -4.24 10.44
C GLY A 315 -17.01 -5.64 10.21
N VAL A 316 -16.42 -6.29 11.24
CA VAL A 316 -15.91 -7.66 11.16
C VAL A 316 -16.73 -8.54 12.11
N LEU A 317 -17.28 -9.64 11.59
CA LEU A 317 -18.03 -10.60 12.39
C LEU A 317 -17.09 -11.43 13.29
N PRO A 318 -17.58 -11.94 14.43
CA PRO A 318 -16.77 -12.78 15.31
C PRO A 318 -16.32 -14.07 14.61
N GLU A 319 -15.18 -14.60 15.05
CA GLU A 319 -14.61 -15.80 14.43
C GLU A 319 -15.57 -16.99 14.52
N GLY A 320 -15.69 -17.73 13.42
CA GLY A 320 -16.59 -18.89 13.32
C GLY A 320 -18.05 -18.53 13.02
N ILE A 321 -18.43 -17.25 13.01
CA ILE A 321 -19.82 -16.84 12.74
C ILE A 321 -19.98 -16.47 11.26
N SER A 322 -20.96 -17.08 10.60
CA SER A 322 -21.27 -16.77 9.20
C SER A 322 -22.16 -15.53 9.06
N ILE A 323 -22.06 -14.82 7.94
CA ILE A 323 -22.97 -13.70 7.61
C ILE A 323 -24.43 -14.19 7.63
N LYS A 324 -24.69 -15.37 7.08
CA LYS A 324 -26.04 -15.94 7.02
C LYS A 324 -26.63 -16.19 8.42
N SER A 325 -25.82 -16.71 9.35
CA SER A 325 -26.25 -16.90 10.74
C SER A 325 -26.48 -15.58 11.45
N TRP A 326 -25.64 -14.58 11.18
CA TRP A 326 -25.78 -13.24 11.74
C TRP A 326 -27.08 -12.55 11.30
N GLU A 327 -27.39 -12.60 10.00
CA GLU A 327 -28.62 -12.05 9.42
C GLU A 327 -29.87 -12.80 9.87
N THR A 328 -29.78 -14.13 10.05
CA THR A 328 -30.93 -14.94 10.50
C THR A 328 -31.34 -14.59 11.93
N GLU A 329 -30.37 -14.27 12.78
CA GLU A 329 -30.58 -13.98 14.20
C GLU A 329 -30.60 -12.47 14.50
N GLU A 330 -31.06 -11.63 13.56
CA GLU A 330 -31.06 -10.15 13.62
C GLU A 330 -31.53 -9.60 14.98
N LYS A 331 -32.63 -10.15 15.51
CA LYS A 331 -33.21 -9.71 16.80
C LYS A 331 -32.32 -10.01 18.00
N VAL A 332 -31.53 -11.08 17.93
CA VAL A 332 -30.61 -11.51 18.98
C VAL A 332 -29.33 -10.67 18.91
N VAL A 333 -28.80 -10.46 17.70
CA VAL A 333 -27.56 -9.72 17.48
C VAL A 333 -27.73 -8.19 17.52
N ALA A 334 -28.95 -7.66 17.47
CA ALA A 334 -29.22 -6.21 17.57
C ALA A 334 -28.61 -5.54 18.82
N ASN A 335 -28.43 -6.31 19.91
CA ASN A 335 -27.80 -5.81 21.14
C ASN A 335 -26.29 -6.11 21.21
N HIS A 336 -25.73 -6.75 20.17
CA HIS A 336 -24.31 -7.05 20.10
C HIS A 336 -23.51 -5.76 19.87
N PRO A 337 -22.32 -5.60 20.51
CA PRO A 337 -21.47 -4.42 20.34
C PRO A 337 -21.16 -4.08 18.88
N ILE A 338 -21.01 -5.09 18.03
CA ILE A 338 -20.80 -4.92 16.58
C ILE A 338 -21.95 -4.12 15.96
N GLU A 339 -23.21 -4.50 16.18
CA GLU A 339 -24.36 -3.77 15.61
C GLU A 339 -24.51 -2.37 16.18
N GLN A 340 -24.28 -2.22 17.48
CA GLN A 340 -24.47 -0.94 18.16
C GLN A 340 -23.41 0.10 17.81
N LEU A 341 -22.16 -0.32 17.62
CA LEU A 341 -21.01 0.58 17.54
C LEU A 341 -20.37 0.64 16.15
N SER A 342 -20.50 -0.39 15.30
CA SER A 342 -19.73 -0.47 14.03
C SER A 342 -19.99 0.70 13.10
N ASN A 343 -21.23 1.18 12.98
CA ASN A 343 -21.58 2.25 12.05
C ASN A 343 -20.77 3.53 12.27
N LYS A 344 -20.58 3.93 13.53
CA LYS A 344 -19.75 5.09 13.87
C LYS A 344 -18.28 4.71 13.98
N ALA A 345 -17.96 3.54 14.54
CA ALA A 345 -16.58 3.08 14.66
C ALA A 345 -15.86 3.00 13.30
N LEU A 346 -16.56 2.59 12.23
CA LEU A 346 -16.05 2.55 10.86
C LEU A 346 -15.57 3.93 10.37
N LEU A 347 -16.18 5.02 10.83
CA LEU A 347 -15.76 6.39 10.46
C LEU A 347 -14.36 6.74 10.97
N ALA A 348 -13.85 6.00 11.96
CA ALA A 348 -12.50 6.14 12.47
C ALA A 348 -11.52 5.06 11.94
N SER A 349 -11.99 4.14 11.09
CA SER A 349 -11.13 3.14 10.47
C SER A 349 -10.19 3.80 9.45
N PRO A 350 -8.87 3.52 9.49
CA PRO A 350 -7.93 4.04 8.50
C PRO A 350 -8.32 3.69 7.05
N LEU A 351 -8.91 2.52 6.84
CA LEU A 351 -9.35 2.06 5.51
C LEU A 351 -10.48 2.95 4.97
N VAL A 352 -11.50 3.20 5.78
CA VAL A 352 -12.64 4.05 5.42
C VAL A 352 -12.18 5.49 5.19
N LEU A 353 -11.32 6.00 6.07
CA LEU A 353 -10.76 7.35 5.95
C LEU A 353 -9.95 7.50 4.66
N ALA A 354 -9.14 6.50 4.29
CA ALA A 354 -8.37 6.54 3.05
C ALA A 354 -9.27 6.50 1.80
N MET A 355 -10.31 5.66 1.79
CA MET A 355 -11.27 5.62 0.69
C MET A 355 -12.03 6.94 0.53
N ILE A 356 -12.47 7.54 1.64
CA ILE A 356 -13.16 8.84 1.62
C ILE A 356 -12.20 9.93 1.13
N PHE A 357 -10.95 9.94 1.62
CA PHE A 357 -9.95 10.89 1.18
C PHE A 357 -9.72 10.82 -0.34
N GLY A 358 -9.62 9.61 -0.91
CA GLY A 358 -9.40 9.42 -2.34
C GLY A 358 -10.61 9.70 -3.24
N GLN A 359 -11.81 9.81 -2.69
CA GLN A 359 -13.05 10.11 -3.45
C GLN A 359 -13.42 11.59 -3.46
N LEU A 360 -12.85 12.39 -2.55
CA LEU A 360 -13.05 13.83 -2.42
C LEU A 360 -11.94 14.59 -3.15
#